data_AF-A0AAX3Q986-F1
#
_entry.id   AF-A0AAX3Q986-F1
#
_cell.length_a   1.000
_cell.length_b   1.000
_cell.length_c   1.000
_cell.angle_alpha   90.00
_cell.angle_beta   90.00
_cell.angle_gamma   90.00
#
_symmetry.space_group_name_H-M   'P 1'
#
loop_
_entity.id
_entity.type
_entity.pdbx_description
1 polymer ?
#
loop_
_entity_poly.entity_id
_entity_poly.type
_entity_poly.pdbx_seq_one_letter_code
_entity_poly.pdbx_strand_id
1 'polypeptide(L)' 'MKDYLIRAFFALITVGIVLLIANIFNIRIEVKDYAFLVVVAISGGWGGWYLYKKQSNQSDKGIPK' A
#
# COMPACT_ATOMS: atom_id res chain seq x y z
N MET A 1 13.90 5.30 9.25
CA MET A 1 12.72 4.76 9.98
C MET A 1 11.39 5.27 9.44
N LYS A 2 11.19 6.59 9.25
CA LYS A 2 9.94 7.15 8.69
C LYS A 2 9.50 6.51 7.36
N ASP A 3 10.39 6.34 6.40
CA ASP A 3 10.05 5.74 5.10
C ASP A 3 9.54 4.29 5.19
N TYR A 4 10.14 3.49 6.06
CA TYR A 4 9.72 2.11 6.28
C TYR A 4 8.34 2.03 6.95
N LEU A 5 8.05 2.95 7.88
CA LEU A 5 6.74 3.05 8.52
C LEU A 5 5.65 3.43 7.51
N ILE A 6 5.93 4.38 6.62
CA ILE A 6 5.00 4.79 5.56
C ILE A 6 4.73 3.64 4.58
N ARG A 7 5.78 2.90 4.17
CA ARG A 7 5.61 1.69 3.33
C ARG A 7 4.76 0.63 4.00
N ALA A 8 5.01 0.36 5.29
CA ALA A 8 4.24 -0.60 6.07
C ALA A 8 2.76 -0.18 6.19
N PHE A 9 2.51 1.11 6.40
CA PHE A 9 1.16 1.67 6.43
C PHE A 9 0.41 1.46 5.11
N PHE A 10 1.03 1.77 3.98
CA PHE A 10 0.44 1.50 2.66
C PHE A 10 0.24 0.00 2.38
N ALA A 11 1.16 -0.86 2.83
CA ALA A 11 1.01 -2.30 2.72
C ALA A 11 -0.22 -2.81 3.48
N LEU A 12 -0.43 -2.33 4.72
CA LEU A 12 -1.60 -2.68 5.54
C LEU A 12 -2.91 -2.21 4.90
N ILE A 13 -2.95 -0.97 4.38
CA ILE A 13 -4.10 -0.46 3.64
C ILE A 13 -4.39 -1.35 2.42
N THR A 14 -3.36 -1.73 1.68
CA THR A 14 -3.51 -2.58 0.48
C THR A 14 -4.14 -3.93 0.86
N VAL A 15 -3.64 -4.59 1.91
CA VAL A 15 -4.22 -5.83 2.41
C VAL A 15 -5.68 -5.62 2.83
N GLY A 16 -5.98 -4.56 3.59
CA GLY A 16 -7.33 -4.23 4.02
C GLY A 16 -8.31 -4.06 2.86
N ILE A 17 -7.90 -3.38 1.79
CA ILE A 17 -8.71 -3.22 0.57
C ILE A 17 -8.93 -4.56 -0.12
N VAL A 18 -7.90 -5.40 -0.25
CA VAL A 18 -8.03 -6.72 -0.87
C VAL A 18 -9.00 -7.61 -0.07
N LEU A 19 -8.91 -7.60 1.26
CA LEU A 19 -9.83 -8.35 2.12
C LEU A 19 -11.26 -7.80 2.01
N LEU A 20 -11.43 -6.47 1.94
CA LEU A 20 -12.74 -5.84 1.74
C LEU A 20 -13.36 -6.28 0.41
N ILE A 21 -12.59 -6.25 -0.68
CA ILE A 21 -13.04 -6.70 -2.00
C ILE A 21 -13.42 -8.18 -1.93
N ALA A 22 -12.55 -9.03 -1.38
CA ALA A 22 -12.84 -10.46 -1.24
C ALA A 22 -14.15 -10.71 -0.49
N ASN A 23 -14.42 -9.96 0.58
CA ASN A 23 -15.67 -10.04 1.32
C ASN A 23 -16.89 -9.61 0.49
N ILE A 24 -16.81 -8.50 -0.27
CA ILE A 24 -17.90 -8.01 -1.13
C ILE A 24 -18.27 -9.05 -2.19
N PHE A 25 -17.27 -9.72 -2.77
CA PHE A 25 -17.47 -10.76 -3.79
C PHE A 25 -17.66 -12.17 -3.22
N ASN A 26 -17.75 -12.30 -1.88
CA ASN A 26 -17.86 -13.58 -1.17
C ASN A 26 -16.77 -14.60 -1.56
N ILE A 27 -15.56 -14.10 -1.80
CA ILE A 27 -14.36 -14.89 -2.09
C ILE A 27 -13.73 -15.30 -0.75
N ARG A 28 -13.54 -16.61 -0.55
CA ARG A 28 -12.75 -17.11 0.59
C ARG A 28 -11.27 -17.05 0.28
N ILE A 29 -10.53 -16.41 1.16
CA ILE A 29 -9.08 -16.40 1.14
C ILE A 29 -8.61 -17.55 2.01
N GLU A 30 -7.85 -18.47 1.42
CA GLU A 30 -7.29 -19.63 2.11
C GLU A 30 -5.77 -19.47 2.32
N VAL A 31 -5.18 -20.35 3.12
CA VAL A 31 -3.73 -20.32 3.44
C VAL A 31 -2.86 -20.36 2.17
N LYS A 32 -3.33 -21.06 1.13
CA LYS A 32 -2.65 -21.12 -0.18
C LYS A 32 -2.55 -19.76 -0.88
N ASP A 33 -3.46 -18.83 -0.58
CA ASP A 33 -3.53 -17.50 -1.20
C ASP A 33 -2.67 -16.47 -0.45
N TYR A 34 -2.12 -16.82 0.71
CA TYR A 34 -1.35 -15.88 1.53
C TYR A 34 -0.06 -15.42 0.84
N ALA A 35 0.58 -16.30 0.07
CA ALA A 35 1.76 -15.92 -0.72
C ALA A 35 1.41 -14.80 -1.72
N PHE A 36 0.25 -14.91 -2.38
CA PHE A 36 -0.25 -13.87 -3.28
C PHE A 36 -0.54 -12.56 -2.52
N LEU A 37 -1.21 -12.65 -1.37
CA LEU A 37 -1.48 -11.48 -0.51
C LEU A 37 -0.19 -10.75 -0.09
N VAL A 38 0.88 -11.49 0.24
CA VAL A 38 2.18 -10.90 0.60
C VAL A 38 2.78 -10.14 -0.57
N VAL A 39 2.75 -10.70 -1.78
CA VAL A 39 3.23 -10.02 -3.00
C VAL A 39 2.42 -8.75 -3.26
N VAL A 40 1.09 -8.83 -3.13
CA VAL A 40 0.20 -7.67 -3.29
C VAL A 40 0.50 -6.61 -2.22
N ALA A 41 0.69 -7.00 -0.96
CA ALA A 41 1.03 -6.08 0.13
C ALA A 41 2.36 -5.35 -0.10
N ILE A 42 3.40 -6.07 -0.54
CA ILE A 42 4.72 -5.48 -0.84
C ILE A 42 4.61 -4.49 -2.01
N SER A 43 3.92 -4.90 -3.08
CA SER A 43 3.74 -4.04 -4.26
C SER A 43 2.94 -2.77 -3.94
N GLY A 44 1.86 -2.90 -3.16
CA GLY A 44 1.06 -1.77 -2.68
C GLY A 44 1.82 -0.86 -1.71
N GLY A 45 2.60 -1.43 -0.79
CA GLY A 45 3.45 -0.68 0.13
C GLY A 45 4.50 0.17 -0.60
N TRP A 46 5.15 -0.40 -1.62
CA TRP A 46 6.12 0.33 -2.44
C TRP A 46 5.45 1.37 -3.33
N GLY A 47 4.34 1.00 -3.99
CA GLY A 47 3.57 1.89 -4.86
C GLY A 47 3.03 3.11 -4.11
N GLY A 48 2.41 2.89 -2.95
CA GLY A 48 1.89 3.96 -2.10
C GLY A 48 3.00 4.90 -1.59
N TRP A 49 4.13 4.34 -1.15
CA TRP A 49 5.29 5.16 -0.75
C TRP A 49 5.87 5.97 -1.92
N TYR A 50 5.95 5.38 -3.12
CA TYR A 50 6.45 6.09 -4.30
C TYR A 50 5.56 7.30 -4.65
N LEU A 51 4.24 7.12 -4.64
CA LEU A 51 3.28 8.20 -4.89
C LEU A 51 3.34 9.27 -3.80
N TYR A 52 3.41 8.86 -2.53
CA TYR A 52 3.56 9.77 -1.39
C TYR A 52 4.84 10.62 -1.51
N LYS A 53 5.98 9.99 -1.82
CA LYS A 53 7.26 10.69 -1.99
C LYS A 53 7.24 11.62 -3.21
N LYS A 54 6.62 11.20 -4.32
CA LYS A 54 6.43 12.03 -5.52
C LYS A 54 5.63 13.29 -5.18
N GLN A 55 4.52 13.16 -4.46
CA GLN A 55 3.69 14.28 -4.04
C GLN A 55 4.44 15.22 -3.08
N SER A 56 5.15 14.67 -2.09
CA SER A 56 5.97 15.46 -1.16
C SER A 56 7.03 16.30 -1.89
N ASN A 57 7.71 15.73 -2.89
CA ASN A 57 8.74 16.42 -3.67
C ASN A 57 8.16 17.52 -4.59
N GLN A 58 6.89 17.41 -5.00
CA GLN A 58 6.22 18.46 -5.79
C GLN A 58 5.67 19.57 -4.90
N SER A 59 5.23 19.24 -3.68
CA SER A 59 4.85 20.24 -2.67
C SER A 59 6.02 21.16 -2.30
N ASP A 60 7.25 20.65 -2.29
CA ASP A 60 8.47 21.42 -1.99
C ASP A 60 8.86 22.40 -3.13
N LYS A 61 8.40 22.14 -4.36
CA LYS A 61 8.72 22.98 -5.53
C LYS A 61 7.68 24.09 -5.80
N GLY A 62 6.57 24.11 -5.07
CA GLY A 62 5.45 25.02 -5.34
C GLY A 62 5.48 26.36 -4.59
N ILE A 63 6.34 26.51 -3.59
CA ILE A 63 6.48 27.76 -2.84
C ILE A 63 7.96 28.12 -2.77
N PRO A 64 8.45 29.09 -3.56
CA PRO A 64 9.78 29.64 -3.35
C PRO A 64 9.79 30.34 -1.98
N LYS A 65 10.83 30.08 -1.18
CA LYS A 65 11.10 30.85 0.05
C LYS A 65 11.40 32.31 -0.27
#